data_AF-A0A971KTF2-F1
#
_entry.id   AF-A0A971KTF2-F1
#
_cell.length_a   1.000
_cell.length_b   1.000
_cell.length_c   1.000
_cell.angle_alpha   90.00
_cell.angle_beta   90.00
_cell.angle_gamma   90.00
#
_symmetry.space_group_name_H-M   'P 1'
#
loop_
_entity.id
_entity.type
_entity.pdbx_description
1 polymer ?
#
loop_
_entity_poly.entity_id
_entity_poly.type
_entity_poly.pdbx_seq_one_letter_code
_entity_poly.pdbx_strand_id
1 'polypeptide(L)'
;MIDLDYTFFIQLVNFLITLTVLNLILYRPIRGIIKKRAEVMSEKLGSIEEFAAEAEEKLTNYQQALSGARSEAQQLRMSLKEEGMSEETTVLSKAGTEAAEKISVARQEIDSQKQTALTSLHGAVAGYAKEVANKVLAKG
;
A
#
# COMPACT_ATOMS: atom_id res chain seq x y z
N MET A 1 69.45 -51.40 -52.07
CA MET A 1 68.63 -51.99 -50.99
C MET A 1 68.55 -50.93 -49.91
N ILE A 2 67.44 -50.80 -49.19
CA ILE A 2 67.39 -49.89 -48.04
C ILE A 2 68.22 -50.58 -46.97
N ASP A 3 69.48 -50.19 -46.84
CA ASP A 3 70.31 -50.67 -45.76
C ASP A 3 69.81 -50.04 -44.47
N LEU A 4 69.13 -50.88 -43.67
CA LEU A 4 68.52 -50.50 -42.41
C LEU A 4 69.63 -50.39 -41.35
N ASP A 5 70.45 -49.35 -41.49
CA ASP A 5 71.61 -49.11 -40.64
C ASP A 5 71.21 -48.57 -39.25
N TYR A 6 72.14 -48.70 -38.29
CA TYR A 6 72.02 -48.13 -36.95
C TYR A 6 71.69 -46.62 -36.95
N THR A 7 72.15 -45.90 -37.97
CA THR A 7 71.85 -44.47 -38.21
C THR A 7 70.36 -44.22 -38.43
N PHE A 8 69.64 -45.12 -39.11
CA PHE A 8 68.18 -45.01 -39.31
C PHE A 8 67.45 -45.11 -37.97
N PHE A 9 67.86 -46.02 -37.09
CA PHE A 9 67.29 -46.14 -35.75
C PHE A 9 67.58 -44.90 -34.89
N ILE A 10 68.79 -44.34 -34.94
CA ILE A 10 69.11 -43.08 -34.25
C ILE A 10 68.25 -41.92 -34.77
N GLN A 11 68.05 -41.83 -36.09
CA GLN A 11 67.24 -40.78 -36.70
C GLN A 11 65.75 -40.92 -36.35
N LEU A 12 65.24 -42.17 -36.30
CA LEU A 12 63.89 -42.46 -35.82
C LEU A 12 63.70 -42.06 -34.36
N VAL A 13 64.67 -42.35 -33.49
CA VAL A 13 64.63 -41.94 -32.08
C VAL A 13 64.66 -40.41 -31.96
N ASN A 14 65.51 -39.71 -32.72
CA ASN A 14 65.52 -38.24 -32.74
C ASN A 14 64.18 -37.65 -33.23
N PHE A 15 63.57 -38.25 -34.25
CA PHE A 15 62.26 -37.83 -34.73
C PHE A 15 61.16 -38.04 -33.67
N LEU A 16 61.17 -39.18 -32.98
CA LEU A 16 60.22 -39.43 -31.89
C LEU A 16 60.42 -38.48 -30.70
N ILE A 17 61.67 -38.16 -30.34
CA ILE A 17 61.99 -37.19 -29.29
C ILE A 17 61.46 -35.81 -29.68
N THR A 18 61.77 -35.34 -30.89
CA THR A 18 61.30 -34.03 -31.38
C THR A 18 59.77 -33.96 -31.48
N LEU A 19 59.10 -35.03 -31.93
CA LEU A 19 57.64 -35.12 -31.94
C LEU A 19 57.06 -35.04 -30.52
N THR A 20 57.68 -35.73 -29.56
CA THR A 20 57.26 -35.70 -28.15
C THR A 20 57.43 -34.31 -27.54
N VAL A 21 58.57 -33.66 -27.79
CA VAL A 21 58.84 -32.28 -27.36
C VAL A 21 57.84 -31.31 -28.00
N LEU A 22 57.56 -31.44 -29.29
CA LEU A 22 56.59 -30.60 -29.99
C LEU A 22 55.16 -30.80 -29.47
N ASN A 23 54.77 -32.04 -29.15
CA ASN A 23 53.47 -32.34 -28.55
C ASN A 23 53.33 -31.68 -27.17
N LEU A 24 54.38 -31.76 -26.35
CA LEU A 24 54.40 -31.17 -25.02
C LEU A 24 54.40 -29.63 -25.06
N ILE A 25 55.20 -29.03 -25.94
CA ILE A 25 55.39 -27.58 -26.01
C ILE A 25 54.29 -26.88 -26.81
N LEU A 26 53.72 -27.48 -27.86
CA LEU A 26 52.82 -26.77 -28.78
C LEU A 26 51.38 -27.27 -28.70
N TYR A 27 51.16 -28.59 -28.82
CA TYR A 27 49.81 -29.14 -28.90
C TYR A 27 49.04 -29.03 -27.58
N ARG A 28 49.70 -29.27 -26.43
CA ARG A 28 49.09 -29.09 -25.11
C ARG A 28 48.60 -27.66 -24.85
N PRO A 29 49.42 -26.59 -24.99
CA PRO A 29 48.95 -25.24 -24.72
C PRO A 29 47.93 -24.75 -25.74
N ILE A 30 48.04 -25.09 -27.02
CA ILE A 30 47.04 -24.72 -28.03
C ILE A 30 45.66 -25.28 -27.67
N ARG A 31 45.60 -26.57 -27.29
CA ARG A 31 44.34 -27.19 -26.86
C ARG A 31 43.79 -26.54 -25.58
N GLY A 32 44.67 -26.13 -24.67
CA GLY A 32 44.29 -25.39 -23.46
C GLY A 32 43.67 -24.03 -23.77
N ILE A 33 44.24 -23.27 -24.69
CA ILE A 33 43.72 -21.95 -25.10
C ILE A 33 42.35 -22.08 -25.78
N ILE A 34 42.17 -23.07 -26.66
CA ILE A 34 40.88 -23.31 -27.32
C ILE A 34 39.81 -23.65 -26.30
N LYS A 35 40.11 -24.54 -25.34
CA LYS A 35 39.18 -24.88 -24.26
C LYS A 35 38.84 -23.68 -23.39
N LYS A 36 39.86 -22.92 -22.96
CA LYS A 36 39.66 -21.72 -22.13
C LYS A 36 38.80 -20.68 -22.84
N ARG A 37 38.98 -20.50 -24.15
CA ARG A 37 38.15 -19.58 -24.93
C ARG A 37 36.69 -20.07 -25.02
N ALA A 38 36.48 -21.35 -25.24
CA ALA A 38 35.13 -21.94 -25.27
C ALA A 38 34.43 -21.82 -23.90
N GLU A 39 35.16 -22.09 -22.82
CA GLU A 39 34.67 -22.00 -21.44
C GLU A 39 34.28 -20.56 -21.07
N VAL A 40 35.17 -19.58 -21.31
CA VAL A 40 34.88 -18.16 -21.07
C VAL A 40 33.68 -17.68 -21.89
N MET A 41 33.53 -18.16 -23.13
CA MET A 41 32.38 -17.81 -23.97
C MET A 41 31.09 -18.40 -23.39
N SER A 42 31.11 -19.68 -22.99
CA SER A 42 29.97 -20.35 -22.38
C SER A 42 29.57 -19.70 -21.06
N GLU A 43 30.53 -19.36 -20.22
CA GLU A 43 30.32 -18.67 -18.94
C GLU A 43 29.68 -17.29 -19.17
N LYS A 44 30.18 -16.52 -20.15
CA LYS A 44 29.60 -15.23 -20.50
C LYS A 44 28.17 -15.36 -20.99
N LEU A 45 27.88 -16.32 -21.88
CA LEU A 45 26.52 -16.57 -22.33
C LEU A 45 25.60 -16.96 -21.17
N GLY A 46 26.02 -17.89 -20.32
CA GLY A 46 25.26 -18.29 -19.13
C GLY A 46 24.98 -17.13 -18.19
N SER A 47 26.00 -16.28 -17.93
CA SER A 47 25.83 -15.10 -17.08
C SER A 47 24.86 -14.08 -17.69
N ILE A 48 24.82 -13.92 -19.02
CA ILE A 48 23.89 -13.02 -19.70
C ILE A 48 22.46 -13.55 -19.59
N GLU A 49 22.26 -14.84 -19.80
CA GLU A 49 20.96 -15.50 -19.66
C GLU A 49 20.43 -15.40 -18.22
N GLU A 50 21.30 -15.66 -17.23
CA GLU A 50 20.96 -15.53 -15.82
C GLU A 50 20.61 -14.08 -15.45
N PHE A 51 21.42 -13.11 -15.87
CA PHE A 51 21.10 -11.69 -15.65
C PHE A 51 19.79 -11.25 -16.31
N ALA A 52 19.51 -11.75 -17.52
CA ALA A 52 18.26 -11.45 -18.21
C ALA A 52 17.06 -12.05 -17.49
N ALA A 53 17.16 -13.30 -17.06
CA ALA A 53 16.12 -13.98 -16.28
C ALA A 53 15.86 -13.28 -14.94
N GLU A 54 16.91 -12.94 -14.20
CA GLU A 54 16.79 -12.19 -12.94
C GLU A 54 16.17 -10.81 -13.15
N ALA A 55 16.54 -10.11 -14.22
CA ALA A 55 16.00 -8.79 -14.53
C ALA A 55 14.50 -8.87 -14.87
N GLU A 56 14.11 -9.88 -15.66
CA GLU A 56 12.70 -10.13 -15.98
C GLU A 56 11.91 -10.49 -14.72
N GLU A 57 12.43 -11.38 -13.87
CA GLU A 57 11.80 -11.75 -12.60
C GLU A 57 11.63 -10.53 -11.68
N LYS A 58 12.67 -9.71 -11.52
CA LYS A 58 12.63 -8.48 -10.71
C LYS A 58 11.60 -7.49 -11.27
N LEU A 59 11.51 -7.35 -12.60
CA LEU A 59 10.51 -6.49 -13.23
C LEU A 59 9.09 -7.02 -13.02
N THR A 60 8.86 -8.32 -13.17
CA THR A 60 7.55 -8.94 -12.92
C THR A 60 7.13 -8.76 -11.47
N ASN A 61 8.03 -9.04 -10.52
CA ASN A 61 7.78 -8.86 -9.09
C ASN A 61 7.48 -7.41 -8.75
N TYR A 62 8.24 -6.46 -9.32
CA TYR A 62 8.00 -5.03 -9.15
C TYR A 62 6.64 -4.60 -9.71
N GLN A 63 6.28 -5.05 -10.91
CA GLN A 63 4.98 -4.76 -11.52
C GLN A 63 3.82 -5.34 -10.71
N GLN A 64 3.97 -6.57 -10.20
CA GLN A 64 2.98 -7.20 -9.32
C GLN A 64 2.83 -6.43 -8.00
N ALA A 65 3.95 -6.06 -7.36
CA ALA A 65 3.92 -5.27 -6.13
C ALA A 65 3.24 -3.91 -6.35
N LEU A 66 3.54 -3.23 -7.46
CA LEU A 66 2.93 -1.95 -7.81
C LEU A 66 1.42 -2.09 -8.09
N SER A 67 1.01 -3.16 -8.79
CA SER A 67 -0.40 -3.46 -9.04
C SER A 67 -1.15 -3.77 -7.74
N GLY A 68 -0.54 -4.59 -6.86
CA GLY A 68 -1.07 -4.92 -5.54
C GLY A 68 -1.26 -3.67 -4.68
N ALA A 69 -0.22 -2.83 -4.56
CA ALA A 69 -0.27 -1.59 -3.80
C ALA A 69 -1.36 -0.63 -4.32
N ARG A 70 -1.56 -0.54 -5.65
CA ARG A 70 -2.63 0.26 -6.23
C ARG A 70 -4.02 -0.29 -5.89
N SER A 71 -4.19 -1.60 -5.95
CA SER A 71 -5.46 -2.25 -5.60
C SER A 71 -5.79 -2.07 -4.12
N GLU A 72 -4.80 -2.26 -3.23
CA GLU A 72 -4.94 -2.05 -1.80
C GLU A 72 -5.25 -0.58 -1.48
N ALA A 73 -4.56 0.37 -2.10
CA ALA A 73 -4.85 1.79 -1.93
C ALA A 73 -6.27 2.15 -2.42
N GLN A 74 -6.75 1.54 -3.51
CA GLN A 74 -8.12 1.73 -3.96
C GLN A 74 -9.13 1.16 -2.97
N GLN A 75 -8.92 -0.06 -2.47
CA GLN A 75 -9.78 -0.68 -1.46
C GLN A 75 -9.82 0.15 -0.18
N LEU A 76 -8.66 0.59 0.31
CA LEU A 76 -8.56 1.45 1.49
C LEU A 76 -9.31 2.76 1.29
N ARG A 77 -9.15 3.41 0.13
CA ARG A 77 -9.90 4.65 -0.19
C ARG A 77 -11.41 4.43 -0.24
N MET A 78 -11.87 3.30 -0.76
CA MET A 78 -13.30 2.97 -0.76
C MET A 78 -13.82 2.73 0.66
N SER A 79 -13.08 1.96 1.47
CA SER A 79 -13.41 1.70 2.87
C SER A 79 -13.51 3.00 3.68
N LEU A 80 -12.51 3.88 3.57
CA LEU A 80 -12.50 5.17 4.25
C LEU A 80 -13.64 6.08 3.80
N LYS A 81 -14.02 6.02 2.51
CA LYS A 81 -15.16 6.78 2.00
C LYS A 81 -16.47 6.26 2.56
N GLU A 82 -16.64 4.94 2.62
CA GLU A 82 -17.83 4.31 3.18
C GLU A 82 -17.96 4.58 4.69
N GLU A 83 -16.85 4.46 5.42
CA GLU A 83 -16.78 4.80 6.84
C GLU A 83 -17.12 6.28 7.07
N GLY A 84 -16.52 7.19 6.29
CA GLY A 84 -16.82 8.61 6.36
C GLY A 84 -18.29 8.94 6.06
N MET A 85 -18.90 8.29 5.06
CA MET A 85 -20.33 8.47 4.76
C MET A 85 -21.23 7.94 5.89
N SER A 86 -20.87 6.82 6.51
CA SER A 86 -21.60 6.24 7.64
C SER A 86 -21.51 7.12 8.89
N GLU A 87 -20.32 7.65 9.16
CA GLU A 87 -20.09 8.59 10.25
C GLU A 87 -20.81 9.92 10.02
N GLU A 88 -20.75 10.49 8.80
CA GLU A 88 -21.51 11.68 8.42
C GLU A 88 -23.01 11.49 8.65
N THR A 89 -23.56 10.35 8.21
CA THR A 89 -24.98 10.02 8.41
C THR A 89 -25.33 9.93 9.90
N THR A 90 -24.45 9.31 10.69
CA THR A 90 -24.62 9.16 12.14
C THR A 90 -24.58 10.52 12.84
N VAL A 91 -23.62 11.37 12.48
CA VAL A 91 -23.47 12.72 13.05
C VAL A 91 -24.67 13.60 12.68
N LEU A 92 -25.11 13.58 11.42
CA LEU A 92 -26.30 14.32 10.99
C LEU A 92 -27.57 13.83 11.68
N SER A 93 -27.73 12.52 11.84
CA SER A 93 -28.88 11.94 12.56
C SER A 93 -28.89 12.35 14.04
N LYS A 94 -27.72 12.29 14.72
CA LYS A 94 -27.58 12.78 16.10
C LYS A 94 -27.87 14.27 16.22
N ALA A 95 -27.29 15.09 15.35
CA ALA A 95 -27.55 16.53 15.35
C ALA A 95 -29.04 16.85 15.11
N GLY A 96 -29.70 16.12 14.21
CA GLY A 96 -31.14 16.27 13.94
C GLY A 96 -32.01 15.87 15.14
N THR A 97 -31.68 14.77 15.81
CA THR A 97 -32.39 14.32 17.03
C THR A 97 -32.19 15.28 18.20
N GLU A 98 -30.96 15.74 18.45
CA GLU A 98 -30.67 16.75 19.48
C GLU A 98 -31.37 18.09 19.19
N ALA A 99 -31.42 18.52 17.92
CA ALA A 99 -32.14 19.73 17.53
C ALA A 99 -33.65 19.59 17.77
N ALA A 100 -34.24 18.44 17.41
CA ALA A 100 -35.64 18.15 17.67
C ALA A 100 -35.96 18.10 19.17
N GLU A 101 -35.08 17.51 19.97
CA GLU A 101 -35.21 17.46 21.43
C GLU A 101 -35.14 18.85 22.05
N LYS A 102 -34.16 19.68 21.65
CA LYS A 102 -34.05 21.08 22.10
C LYS A 102 -35.30 21.89 21.76
N ILE A 103 -35.86 21.73 20.56
CA ILE A 103 -37.10 22.41 20.17
C ILE A 103 -38.28 21.92 21.02
N SER A 104 -38.37 20.62 21.29
CA SER A 104 -39.41 20.04 22.14
C SER A 104 -39.36 20.60 23.56
N VAL A 105 -38.16 20.63 24.17
CA VAL A 105 -37.93 21.20 25.51
C VAL A 105 -38.27 22.69 25.53
N ALA A 106 -37.81 23.46 24.55
CA ALA A 106 -38.12 24.89 24.47
C ALA A 106 -39.64 25.15 24.34
N ARG A 107 -40.38 24.31 23.60
CA ARG A 107 -41.84 24.40 23.51
C ARG A 107 -42.51 24.10 24.85
N GLN A 108 -42.10 23.05 25.55
CA GLN A 108 -42.62 22.74 26.88
C GLN A 108 -42.36 23.86 27.88
N GLU A 109 -41.18 24.47 27.82
CA GLU A 109 -40.81 25.58 28.69
C GLU A 109 -41.64 26.83 28.40
N ILE A 110 -41.90 27.15 27.12
CA ILE A 110 -42.81 28.23 26.71
C ILE A 110 -44.23 27.97 27.23
N ASP A 111 -44.74 26.74 27.11
CA ASP A 111 -46.09 26.39 27.59
C ASP A 111 -46.19 26.52 29.11
N SER A 112 -45.15 26.09 29.85
CA SER A 112 -45.06 26.25 31.30
C SER A 112 -45.00 27.73 31.72
N GLN A 113 -44.19 28.53 31.05
CA GLN A 113 -44.10 29.98 31.28
C GLN A 113 -45.43 30.67 31.00
N LYS A 114 -46.14 30.27 29.93
CA LYS A 114 -47.46 30.78 29.58
C LYS A 114 -48.49 30.47 30.67
N GLN A 115 -48.52 29.24 31.18
CA GLN A 115 -49.40 28.87 32.30
C GLN A 115 -49.08 29.70 33.55
N THR A 116 -47.80 29.82 33.90
CA THR A 116 -47.36 30.61 35.07
C THR A 116 -47.77 32.08 34.93
N ALA A 117 -47.57 32.67 33.75
CA ALA A 117 -47.99 34.05 33.45
C ALA A 117 -49.51 34.23 33.55
N LEU A 118 -50.31 33.27 33.06
CA LEU A 118 -51.77 33.30 33.19
C LEU A 118 -52.22 33.21 34.65
N THR A 119 -51.62 32.34 35.45
CA THR A 119 -51.91 32.22 36.88
C THR A 119 -51.54 33.51 37.63
N SER A 120 -50.38 34.10 37.32
CA SER A 120 -49.97 35.38 37.89
C SER A 120 -50.91 36.52 37.49
N LEU A 121 -51.37 36.56 36.24
CA LEU A 121 -52.32 37.55 35.76
C LEU A 121 -53.68 37.41 36.46
N HIS A 122 -54.19 36.19 36.63
CA HIS A 122 -55.41 35.94 37.40
C HIS A 122 -55.28 36.38 38.87
N GLY A 123 -54.14 36.12 39.50
CA GLY A 123 -53.85 36.62 40.85
C GLY A 123 -53.85 38.15 40.93
N ALA A 124 -53.21 38.82 39.97
CA ALA A 124 -53.20 40.28 39.88
C ALA A 124 -54.60 40.87 39.65
N VAL A 125 -55.38 40.29 38.72
CA VAL A 125 -56.77 40.71 38.44
C VAL A 125 -57.66 40.53 39.67
N ALA A 126 -57.52 39.43 40.41
CA ALA A 126 -58.25 39.22 41.66
C ALA A 126 -57.86 40.25 42.73
N GLY A 127 -56.58 40.63 42.80
CA GLY A 127 -56.09 41.72 43.64
C GLY A 127 -56.73 43.07 43.28
N TYR A 128 -56.70 43.45 42.00
CA TYR A 128 -57.32 44.68 41.50
C TYR A 128 -58.84 44.70 41.71
N ALA A 129 -59.54 43.58 41.48
CA ALA A 129 -60.97 43.47 41.72
C ALA A 129 -61.32 43.67 43.21
N LYS A 130 -60.51 43.14 44.13
CA LYS A 130 -60.67 43.32 45.57
C LYS A 130 -60.42 44.76 46.00
N GLU A 131 -59.42 45.42 45.41
CA GLU A 131 -59.11 46.82 45.67
C GLU A 131 -60.24 47.75 45.17
N VAL A 132 -60.78 47.49 43.97
CA VAL A 132 -61.95 48.22 43.44
C VAL A 132 -63.19 47.98 44.30
N ALA A 133 -63.48 46.74 44.70
CA ALA A 133 -64.61 46.42 45.57
C ALA A 133 -64.52 47.14 46.92
N ASN A 134 -63.34 47.18 47.55
CA ASN A 134 -63.10 47.92 48.78
C ASN A 134 -63.30 49.43 48.60
N LYS A 135 -62.90 50.00 47.44
CA LYS A 135 -63.04 51.43 47.16
C LYS A 135 -64.48 51.86 46.87
N VAL A 136 -65.31 50.95 46.34
CA VAL A 136 -66.75 51.15 46.15
C VAL A 136 -67.51 51.00 47.48
N LEU A 137 -67.15 50.00 48.30
CA LEU A 137 -67.75 49.79 49.62
C LEU A 137 -67.36 50.88 50.65
N ALA A 138 -66.17 51.48 50.54
CA ALA A 138 -65.75 52.59 51.39
C ALA A 138 -66.41 53.95 51.04
N LYS A 139 -67.24 54.00 49.99
CA LYS A 139 -68.00 55.19 49.56
C LYS A 139 -69.51 55.08 49.81
N GLY A 140 -69.98 54.01 50.43
CA GLY A 140 -71.32 53.89 51.00
C GLY A 140 -71.27 54.03 52.51
#